data_AF-W2HSE9-F1
#
_entry.id   AF-W2HSE9-F1
#
_cell.length_a   1.000
_cell.length_b   1.000
_cell.length_c   1.000
_cell.angle_alpha   90.00
_cell.angle_beta   90.00
_cell.angle_gamma   90.00
#
_symmetry.space_group_name_H-M   'P 1'
#
loop_
_entity.id
_entity.type
_entity.pdbx_description
1 polymer ?
#
loop_
_entity_poly.entity_id
_entity_poly.type
_entity_poly.pdbx_seq_one_letter_code
_entity_poly.pdbx_strand_id
1 'polypeptide(L)'
;MLVVLLVSTAAGSSKFSSTLQSPEIRASAHPIMFPEERSLRSETTLNENSEERGNMFKTMWKYVKVQLWLETKMSKEYVKTALKLDGLDDADIKTHKNYKYYSYFADKSEEYRLIGWLQKDYTTFDAWHKELNLNRITQANELNKVEATDAFRVYKHYVNMHDTLIVRQMNIGNAPEVYREGPRPQR
;
A
#
# COMPACT_ATOMS: atom_id res chain seq x y z
N MET A 1 2.57 -6.35 -3.29
CA MET A 1 3.02 -7.44 -2.39
C MET A 1 2.56 -7.09 -0.98
N LEU A 2 1.95 -8.04 -0.26
CA LEU A 2 1.57 -7.91 1.15
C LEU A 2 2.82 -7.87 2.04
N VAL A 3 2.90 -6.90 2.96
CA VAL A 3 3.75 -7.00 4.15
C VAL A 3 2.88 -6.82 5.38
N VAL A 4 2.68 -7.94 6.08
CA VAL A 4 2.15 -7.99 7.44
C VAL A 4 3.32 -7.67 8.38
N LEU A 5 3.24 -6.55 9.10
CA LEU A 5 4.18 -6.20 10.15
C LEU A 5 3.90 -7.07 11.38
N LEU A 6 4.64 -8.16 11.52
CA LEU A 6 4.78 -8.87 12.79
C LEU A 6 5.81 -8.13 13.64
N VAL A 7 5.35 -7.53 14.74
CA VAL A 7 6.22 -7.03 15.80
C VAL A 7 6.62 -8.23 16.66
N SER A 8 7.88 -8.65 16.56
CA SER A 8 8.50 -9.53 17.54
C SER A 8 9.51 -8.71 18.35
N THR A 9 9.12 -8.33 19.55
CA THR A 9 10.05 -7.91 20.59
C THR A 9 10.69 -9.16 21.20
N ALA A 10 12.00 -9.29 21.09
CA ALA A 10 12.78 -10.10 22.02
C ALA A 10 14.18 -9.47 22.19
N ALA A 11 14.45 -9.11 23.43
CA ALA A 11 15.69 -8.55 23.93
C ALA A 11 16.84 -9.57 23.93
N GLY A 12 18.07 -9.05 24.00
CA GLY A 12 19.13 -9.70 24.76
C GLY A 12 20.14 -10.54 23.96
N SER A 13 21.21 -9.86 23.53
CA SER A 13 22.62 -10.25 23.67
C SER A 13 23.01 -11.75 23.63
N SER A 14 23.91 -12.13 22.72
CA SER A 14 25.26 -12.59 23.07
C SER A 14 26.07 -13.01 21.83
N LYS A 15 27.38 -12.81 21.91
CA LYS A 15 28.45 -12.99 20.92
C LYS A 15 28.76 -14.46 20.66
N PHE A 16 29.04 -14.86 19.41
CA PHE A 16 29.95 -15.97 19.04
C PHE A 16 30.44 -15.72 17.60
N SER A 17 31.68 -15.27 17.38
CA SER A 17 32.93 -16.04 17.23
C SER A 17 32.82 -17.24 16.27
N SER A 18 33.42 -17.07 15.09
CA SER A 18 33.71 -18.07 14.07
C SER A 18 34.63 -19.18 14.59
N THR A 19 34.46 -20.42 14.09
CA THR A 19 35.51 -21.30 13.50
C THR A 19 35.07 -22.78 13.44
N LEU A 20 35.18 -23.35 12.22
CA LEU A 20 35.43 -24.73 11.77
C LEU A 20 34.71 -25.99 12.33
N GLN A 21 34.53 -26.89 11.35
CA GLN A 21 34.71 -28.35 11.39
C GLN A 21 33.44 -29.21 11.49
N SER A 22 33.21 -29.96 10.41
CA SER A 22 32.27 -31.07 10.26
C SER A 22 32.44 -32.16 11.33
N PRO A 23 31.38 -32.96 11.60
CA PRO A 23 31.58 -34.33 12.02
C PRO A 23 30.91 -35.35 11.08
N GLU A 24 31.74 -36.34 10.79
CA GLU A 24 31.56 -37.70 10.32
C GLU A 24 30.16 -38.33 10.25
N ILE A 25 29.96 -38.99 9.11
CA ILE A 25 29.02 -40.06 8.83
C ILE A 25 29.24 -41.23 9.81
N ARG A 26 28.18 -41.68 10.48
CA ARG A 26 28.11 -43.08 10.96
C ARG A 26 26.85 -43.73 10.40
N ALA A 27 27.06 -44.62 9.44
CA ALA A 27 26.04 -45.41 8.78
C ALA A 27 25.45 -46.45 9.74
N SER A 28 24.13 -46.60 9.73
CA SER A 28 23.44 -47.83 10.13
C SER A 28 22.29 -48.07 9.16
N ALA A 29 22.36 -49.20 8.47
CA ALA A 29 21.58 -49.55 7.31
C ALA A 29 20.25 -50.19 7.69
N HIS A 30 19.12 -49.60 7.28
CA HIS A 30 17.86 -50.31 7.04
C HIS A 30 17.17 -49.66 5.82
N PRO A 31 16.92 -50.39 4.71
CA PRO A 31 16.23 -49.84 3.56
C PRO A 31 14.73 -49.84 3.84
N ILE A 32 14.18 -48.71 4.28
CA ILE A 32 12.73 -48.51 4.29
C ILE A 32 12.34 -47.91 2.95
N MET A 33 11.90 -48.81 2.07
CA MET A 33 11.10 -48.57 0.88
C MET A 33 10.06 -47.47 1.19
N PHE A 34 10.18 -46.31 0.54
CA PHE A 34 9.14 -45.30 0.56
C PHE A 34 8.03 -45.75 -0.40
N PRO A 35 6.82 -46.10 0.07
CA PRO A 35 5.69 -46.23 -0.81
C PRO A 35 5.27 -44.81 -1.20
N GLU A 36 5.57 -44.50 -2.46
CA GLU A 36 4.66 -43.86 -3.41
C GLU A 36 3.40 -43.21 -2.82
N GLU A 37 3.31 -41.90 -3.03
CA GLU A 37 2.09 -41.11 -3.11
C GLU A 37 1.09 -41.21 -1.94
N ARG A 38 1.33 -40.39 -0.90
CA ARG A 38 0.20 -39.80 -0.15
C ARG A 38 -0.39 -38.65 -0.95
N SER A 39 -1.07 -39.01 -2.04
CA SER A 39 -2.08 -38.18 -2.69
C SER A 39 -3.24 -37.99 -1.71
N LEU A 40 -3.54 -36.74 -1.36
CA LEU A 40 -4.74 -36.40 -0.59
C LEU A 40 -5.95 -36.69 -1.46
N ARG A 41 -6.55 -37.88 -1.32
CA ARG A 41 -7.91 -38.13 -1.77
C ARG A 41 -8.85 -37.27 -0.93
N SER A 42 -9.21 -36.10 -1.46
CA SER A 42 -10.40 -35.37 -0.99
C SER A 42 -11.63 -36.13 -1.48
N GLU A 43 -11.99 -37.20 -0.78
CA GLU A 43 -13.32 -37.77 -0.91
C GLU A 43 -14.23 -36.95 0.00
N THR A 44 -14.90 -35.98 -0.60
CA THR A 44 -16.06 -35.33 0.01
C THR A 44 -17.01 -35.03 -1.12
N THR A 45 -18.24 -35.52 -0.99
CA THR A 45 -19.35 -35.21 -1.88
C THR A 45 -19.55 -33.69 -1.92
N LEU A 46 -18.99 -33.03 -2.94
CA LEU A 46 -19.09 -31.58 -3.13
C LEU A 46 -20.00 -31.29 -4.32
N ASN A 47 -21.32 -31.36 -4.14
CA ASN A 47 -22.26 -30.92 -5.16
C ASN A 47 -23.22 -29.79 -4.73
N GLU A 48 -22.98 -29.11 -3.60
CA GLU A 48 -23.86 -27.98 -3.20
C GLU A 48 -23.13 -26.69 -2.82
N ASN A 49 -21.78 -26.63 -2.86
CA ASN A 49 -21.04 -25.44 -2.40
C ASN A 49 -20.00 -24.90 -3.42
N SER A 50 -20.12 -25.25 -4.71
CA SER A 50 -19.20 -24.74 -5.74
C SER A 50 -19.56 -23.31 -6.18
N GLU A 51 -20.86 -23.01 -6.31
CA GLU A 51 -21.36 -21.71 -6.74
C GLU A 51 -21.19 -20.62 -5.67
N GLU A 52 -21.48 -20.94 -4.40
CA GLU A 52 -21.28 -20.02 -3.28
C GLU A 52 -19.80 -19.69 -3.08
N ARG A 53 -18.92 -20.71 -3.14
CA ARG A 53 -17.46 -20.51 -3.14
C ARG A 53 -17.03 -19.67 -4.34
N GLY A 54 -17.54 -19.94 -5.53
CA GLY A 54 -17.27 -19.15 -6.73
C GLY A 54 -17.67 -17.67 -6.56
N ASN A 55 -18.82 -17.41 -5.96
CA ASN A 55 -19.30 -16.06 -5.65
C ASN A 55 -18.45 -15.36 -4.58
N MET A 56 -17.98 -16.09 -3.57
CA MET A 56 -17.04 -15.60 -2.56
C MET A 56 -15.70 -15.19 -3.21
N PHE A 57 -15.09 -16.08 -4.01
CA PHE A 57 -13.84 -15.79 -4.72
C PHE A 57 -13.99 -14.60 -5.68
N LYS A 58 -15.10 -14.49 -6.40
CA LYS A 58 -15.39 -13.35 -7.28
C LYS A 58 -15.48 -12.04 -6.52
N THR A 59 -16.06 -12.04 -5.33
CA THR A 59 -16.16 -10.87 -4.45
C THR A 59 -14.79 -10.47 -3.92
N MET A 60 -14.02 -11.42 -3.40
CA MET A 60 -12.65 -11.21 -2.93
C MET A 60 -11.76 -10.64 -4.03
N TRP A 61 -11.86 -11.18 -5.24
CA TRP A 61 -11.10 -10.73 -6.40
C TRP A 61 -11.37 -9.27 -6.77
N LYS A 62 -12.61 -8.78 -6.59
CA LYS A 62 -12.93 -7.35 -6.83
C LYS A 62 -12.22 -6.45 -5.83
N TYR A 63 -12.17 -6.81 -4.54
CA TYR A 63 -11.42 -6.04 -3.55
C TYR A 63 -9.92 -6.01 -3.86
N VAL A 64 -9.35 -7.14 -4.27
CA VAL A 64 -7.94 -7.21 -4.72
C VAL A 64 -7.70 -6.28 -5.91
N LYS A 65 -8.61 -6.25 -6.89
CA LYS A 65 -8.51 -5.31 -8.03
C LYS A 65 -8.56 -3.86 -7.59
N VAL A 66 -9.49 -3.50 -6.71
CA VAL A 66 -9.60 -2.13 -6.19
C VAL A 66 -8.33 -1.72 -5.46
N GLN A 67 -7.76 -2.63 -4.67
CA GLN A 67 -6.48 -2.40 -3.99
C GLN A 67 -5.35 -2.14 -4.99
N LEU A 68 -5.26 -2.95 -6.04
CA LEU A 68 -4.28 -2.74 -7.11
C LEU A 68 -4.48 -1.40 -7.82
N TRP A 69 -5.73 -1.00 -8.07
CA TRP A 69 -6.04 0.30 -8.68
C TRP A 69 -5.65 1.47 -7.80
N LEU A 70 -5.80 1.35 -6.47
CA LEU A 70 -5.31 2.34 -5.50
C LEU A 70 -3.77 2.43 -5.54
N GLU A 71 -3.08 1.30 -5.50
CA GLU A 71 -1.61 1.23 -5.52
C GLU A 71 -1.02 1.77 -6.84
N THR A 72 -1.69 1.51 -7.96
CA THR A 72 -1.28 1.96 -9.30
C THR A 72 -1.83 3.33 -9.68
N LYS A 73 -2.54 4.02 -8.77
CA LYS A 73 -3.09 5.37 -8.97
C LYS A 73 -3.97 5.49 -10.23
N MET A 74 -4.82 4.50 -10.46
CA MET A 74 -5.76 4.53 -11.59
C MET A 74 -6.71 5.74 -11.49
N SER A 75 -7.23 6.22 -12.62
CA SER A 75 -8.18 7.34 -12.62
C SER A 75 -9.57 6.90 -12.17
N LYS A 76 -10.36 7.84 -11.63
CA LYS A 76 -11.75 7.58 -11.23
C LYS A 76 -12.58 7.12 -12.43
N GLU A 77 -12.34 7.70 -13.59
CA GLU A 77 -13.00 7.39 -14.86
C GLU A 77 -12.70 5.95 -15.28
N TYR A 78 -11.42 5.56 -15.25
CA TYR A 78 -11.01 4.18 -15.56
C TYR A 78 -11.69 3.18 -14.64
N VAL A 79 -11.69 3.43 -13.33
CA VAL A 79 -12.32 2.51 -12.35
C VAL A 79 -13.83 2.46 -12.53
N LYS A 80 -14.47 3.60 -12.84
CA LYS A 80 -15.91 3.67 -13.15
C LYS A 80 -16.26 2.78 -14.35
N THR A 81 -15.50 2.88 -15.45
CA THR A 81 -15.67 2.02 -16.64
C THR A 81 -15.36 0.56 -16.34
N ALA A 82 -14.26 0.27 -15.63
CA ALA A 82 -13.88 -1.11 -15.28
C ALA A 82 -14.93 -1.82 -14.41
N LEU A 83 -15.69 -1.04 -13.62
CA LEU A 83 -16.80 -1.51 -12.80
C LEU A 83 -18.15 -1.50 -13.52
N LYS A 84 -18.19 -1.13 -14.81
CA LYS A 84 -19.40 -0.99 -15.63
C LYS A 84 -20.41 -0.02 -15.00
N LEU A 85 -19.90 1.10 -14.51
CA LEU A 85 -20.68 2.20 -13.94
C LEU A 85 -20.69 3.43 -14.86
N ASP A 86 -19.99 3.36 -15.99
CA ASP A 86 -20.00 4.36 -17.04
C ASP A 86 -21.35 4.36 -17.77
N GLY A 87 -21.80 5.54 -18.21
CA GLY A 87 -23.09 5.72 -18.89
C GLY A 87 -24.34 5.63 -18.01
N LEU A 88 -24.20 5.25 -16.74
CA LEU A 88 -25.28 5.32 -15.75
C LEU A 88 -25.40 6.74 -15.15
N ASP A 89 -26.61 7.13 -14.78
CA ASP A 89 -26.83 8.35 -14.01
C ASP A 89 -26.41 8.17 -12.53
N ASP A 90 -26.38 9.28 -11.78
CA ASP A 90 -25.91 9.25 -10.38
C ASP A 90 -26.80 8.43 -9.44
N ALA A 91 -28.10 8.28 -9.73
CA ALA A 91 -29.02 7.49 -8.93
C ALA A 91 -28.82 5.99 -9.20
N ASP A 92 -28.71 5.62 -10.47
CA ASP A 92 -28.45 4.25 -10.94
C ASP A 92 -27.09 3.76 -10.50
N ILE A 93 -26.07 4.63 -10.52
CA ILE A 93 -24.74 4.28 -9.99
C ILE A 93 -24.85 3.85 -8.54
N LYS A 94 -25.56 4.60 -7.68
CA LYS A 94 -25.64 4.33 -6.24
C LYS A 94 -26.37 3.04 -5.91
N THR A 95 -27.33 2.63 -6.73
CA THR A 95 -28.08 1.37 -6.55
C THR A 95 -27.37 0.17 -7.17
N HIS A 96 -26.41 0.38 -8.06
CA HIS A 96 -25.69 -0.70 -8.74
C HIS A 96 -24.81 -1.52 -7.78
N LYS A 97 -24.83 -2.85 -7.92
CA LYS A 97 -24.06 -3.79 -7.06
C LYS A 97 -22.54 -3.57 -7.02
N ASN A 98 -21.98 -2.91 -8.04
CA ASN A 98 -20.55 -2.60 -8.08
C ASN A 98 -20.19 -1.26 -7.43
N TYR A 99 -21.18 -0.44 -7.06
CA TYR A 99 -20.98 0.88 -6.47
C TYR A 99 -20.10 0.85 -5.22
N LYS A 100 -20.31 -0.13 -4.34
CA LYS A 100 -19.51 -0.27 -3.11
C LYS A 100 -18.00 -0.34 -3.35
N TYR A 101 -17.57 -0.91 -4.49
CA TYR A 101 -16.15 -0.98 -4.86
C TYR A 101 -15.65 0.37 -5.38
N TYR A 102 -16.48 1.07 -6.16
CA TYR A 102 -16.17 2.40 -6.65
C TYR A 102 -16.13 3.44 -5.53
N SER A 103 -17.09 3.39 -4.59
CA SER A 103 -17.11 4.26 -3.40
C SER A 103 -15.85 4.06 -2.59
N TYR A 104 -15.52 2.82 -2.22
CA TYR A 104 -14.29 2.53 -1.48
C TYR A 104 -13.04 3.05 -2.22
N PHE A 105 -12.95 2.83 -3.54
CA PHE A 105 -11.86 3.36 -4.35
C PHE A 105 -11.79 4.89 -4.28
N ALA A 106 -12.92 5.57 -4.50
CA ALA A 106 -12.99 7.03 -4.50
C ALA A 106 -12.61 7.62 -3.14
N ASP A 107 -13.12 7.03 -2.05
CA ASP A 107 -12.89 7.45 -0.67
C ASP A 107 -11.41 7.29 -0.28
N LYS A 108 -10.75 6.24 -0.77
CA LYS A 108 -9.35 5.92 -0.43
C LYS A 108 -8.32 6.46 -1.40
N SER A 109 -8.72 6.89 -2.59
CA SER A 109 -7.81 7.30 -3.67
C SER A 109 -6.80 8.38 -3.25
N GLU A 110 -7.24 9.39 -2.51
CA GLU A 110 -6.35 10.44 -2.02
C GLU A 110 -5.37 9.91 -0.98
N GLU A 111 -5.85 9.22 0.05
CA GLU A 111 -5.03 8.68 1.13
C GLU A 111 -3.92 7.76 0.57
N TYR A 112 -4.26 6.85 -0.34
CA TYR A 112 -3.28 5.97 -0.99
C TYR A 112 -2.27 6.73 -1.84
N ARG A 113 -2.70 7.79 -2.53
CA ARG A 113 -1.76 8.66 -3.26
C ARG A 113 -0.76 9.31 -2.30
N LEU A 114 -1.23 9.83 -1.17
CA LEU A 114 -0.39 10.51 -0.18
C LEU A 114 0.54 9.51 0.55
N ILE A 115 0.05 8.34 0.93
CA ILE A 115 0.88 7.24 1.47
C ILE A 115 1.96 6.86 0.45
N GLY A 116 1.62 6.78 -0.83
CA GLY A 116 2.58 6.48 -1.89
C GLY A 116 3.64 7.57 -2.11
N TRP A 117 3.37 8.82 -1.72
CA TRP A 117 4.40 9.88 -1.67
C TRP A 117 5.31 9.68 -0.45
N LEU A 118 4.73 9.43 0.73
CA LEU A 118 5.50 9.16 1.96
C LEU A 118 6.44 7.96 1.83
N GLN A 119 5.96 6.85 1.25
CA GLN A 119 6.76 5.64 1.03
C GLN A 119 7.94 5.83 0.06
N LYS A 120 7.91 6.89 -0.75
CA LYS A 120 8.97 7.25 -1.69
C LYS A 120 9.84 8.38 -1.17
N ASP A 121 9.72 8.70 0.12
CA ASP A 121 10.44 9.80 0.78
C ASP A 121 10.27 11.14 0.04
N TYR A 122 9.08 11.39 -0.52
CA TYR A 122 8.79 12.67 -1.15
C TYR A 122 8.76 13.78 -0.10
N THR A 123 9.59 14.80 -0.30
CA THR A 123 9.54 15.98 0.56
C THR A 123 8.24 16.76 0.31
N THR A 124 7.87 17.63 1.26
CA THR A 124 6.77 18.59 1.04
C THR A 124 7.05 19.48 -0.18
N PHE A 125 8.32 19.81 -0.43
CA PHE A 125 8.75 20.54 -1.63
C PHE A 125 8.53 19.75 -2.92
N ASP A 126 8.83 18.44 -2.95
CA ASP A 126 8.58 17.58 -4.10
C ASP A 126 7.09 17.50 -4.43
N ALA A 127 6.24 17.33 -3.42
CA ALA A 127 4.80 17.31 -3.61
C ALA A 127 4.29 18.63 -4.22
N TRP A 128 4.76 19.77 -3.73
CA TRP A 128 4.41 21.10 -4.26
C TRP A 128 4.80 21.25 -5.75
N HIS A 129 6.06 20.92 -6.08
CA HIS A 129 6.62 21.22 -7.39
C HIS A 129 6.35 20.14 -8.44
N LYS A 130 6.52 18.85 -8.10
CA LYS A 130 6.53 17.75 -9.06
C LYS A 130 5.15 17.14 -9.29
N GLU A 131 4.34 17.03 -8.24
CA GLU A 131 3.06 16.30 -8.31
C GLU A 131 1.87 17.25 -8.47
N LEU A 132 1.92 18.40 -7.79
CA LEU A 132 0.80 19.35 -7.75
C LEU A 132 0.96 20.53 -8.71
N ASN A 133 2.12 20.67 -9.35
CA ASN A 133 2.42 21.74 -10.31
C ASN A 133 2.06 23.13 -9.77
N LEU A 134 2.33 23.37 -8.48
CA LEU A 134 2.07 24.66 -7.81
C LEU A 134 3.20 25.68 -8.05
N ASN A 135 4.18 25.33 -8.88
CA ASN A 135 5.34 26.15 -9.28
C ASN A 135 4.97 27.47 -10.01
N ARG A 136 3.72 27.62 -10.46
CA ARG A 136 3.19 28.90 -10.97
C ARG A 136 3.16 30.02 -9.92
N ILE A 137 3.23 29.67 -8.65
CA ILE A 137 3.30 30.59 -7.51
C ILE A 137 4.75 30.61 -7.05
N THR A 138 5.41 31.76 -7.24
CA THR A 138 6.83 31.90 -6.89
C THR A 138 7.03 32.72 -5.62
N GLN A 139 6.02 33.50 -5.23
CA GLN A 139 6.08 34.38 -4.06
C GLN A 139 4.93 34.09 -3.09
N ALA A 140 5.18 34.29 -1.80
CA ALA A 140 4.19 34.01 -0.76
C ALA A 140 2.90 34.84 -0.88
N ASN A 141 3.00 36.08 -1.38
CA ASN A 141 1.85 36.96 -1.63
C ASN A 141 0.93 36.48 -2.77
N GLU A 142 1.37 35.48 -3.56
CA GLU A 142 0.58 34.88 -4.64
C GLU A 142 -0.21 33.64 -4.19
N LEU A 143 -0.08 33.22 -2.92
CA LEU A 143 -0.71 32.01 -2.39
C LEU A 143 -2.24 32.01 -2.56
N ASN A 144 -2.86 33.20 -2.45
CA ASN A 144 -4.29 33.40 -2.67
C ASN A 144 -4.76 32.94 -4.06
N LYS A 145 -3.88 32.91 -5.07
CA LYS A 145 -4.20 32.44 -6.43
C LYS A 145 -4.44 30.93 -6.50
N VAL A 146 -3.92 30.15 -5.53
CA VAL A 146 -4.04 28.68 -5.51
C VAL A 146 -4.81 28.16 -4.30
N GLU A 147 -5.07 28.99 -3.31
CA GLU A 147 -5.68 28.57 -2.04
C GLU A 147 -7.03 27.86 -2.22
N ALA A 148 -7.85 28.31 -3.17
CA ALA A 148 -9.15 27.71 -3.49
C ALA A 148 -9.07 26.47 -4.39
N THR A 149 -7.88 26.02 -4.79
CA THR A 149 -7.71 24.90 -5.71
C THR A 149 -7.60 23.57 -4.99
N ASP A 150 -8.03 22.49 -5.65
CA ASP A 150 -7.90 21.14 -5.11
C ASP A 150 -6.43 20.75 -4.88
N ALA A 151 -5.53 21.20 -5.75
CA ALA A 151 -4.09 20.97 -5.60
C ALA A 151 -3.56 21.50 -4.26
N PHE A 152 -3.97 22.70 -3.85
CA PHE A 152 -3.57 23.26 -2.56
C PHE A 152 -4.23 22.54 -1.37
N ARG A 153 -5.48 22.11 -1.50
CA ARG A 153 -6.15 21.27 -0.48
C ARG A 153 -5.38 19.96 -0.26
N VAL A 154 -4.99 19.28 -1.34
CA VAL A 154 -4.19 18.05 -1.31
C VAL A 154 -2.82 18.31 -0.68
N TYR A 155 -2.16 19.41 -1.05
CA TYR A 155 -0.89 19.81 -0.46
C TYR A 155 -0.98 19.93 1.05
N LYS A 156 -1.98 20.67 1.57
CA LYS A 156 -2.20 20.82 3.01
C LYS A 156 -2.40 19.48 3.70
N HIS A 157 -3.18 18.58 3.11
CA HIS A 157 -3.39 17.25 3.65
C HIS A 157 -2.07 16.47 3.73
N TYR A 158 -1.24 16.54 2.68
CA TYR A 158 0.07 15.88 2.66
C TYR A 158 1.03 16.41 3.75
N VAL A 159 1.14 17.74 3.88
CA VAL A 159 1.99 18.37 4.91
C VAL A 159 1.57 17.92 6.31
N ASN A 160 0.26 17.92 6.60
CA ASN A 160 -0.25 17.46 7.90
C ASN A 160 0.07 15.98 8.16
N MET A 161 -0.01 15.12 7.13
CA MET A 161 0.38 13.71 7.26
C MET A 161 1.88 13.56 7.53
N HIS A 162 2.72 14.31 6.84
CA HIS A 162 4.17 14.30 7.01
C HIS A 162 4.57 14.75 8.42
N ASP A 163 4.00 15.85 8.91
CA ASP A 163 4.23 16.36 10.27
C ASP A 163 3.78 15.37 11.34
N THR A 164 2.60 14.76 11.16
CA THR A 164 2.08 13.73 12.07
C THR A 164 3.04 12.53 12.15
N LEU A 165 3.65 12.14 11.03
CA LEU A 165 4.62 11.05 11.00
C LEU A 165 5.94 11.41 11.67
N ILE A 166 6.44 12.63 11.45
CA ILE A 166 7.65 13.11 12.13
C ILE A 166 7.43 13.12 13.65
N VAL A 167 6.31 13.70 14.12
CA VAL A 167 5.97 13.73 15.55
C VAL A 167 5.86 12.32 16.12
N ARG A 168 5.23 11.39 15.38
CA ARG A 168 5.15 9.99 15.80
C ARG A 168 6.52 9.32 15.89
N GLN A 169 7.41 9.56 14.94
CA GLN A 169 8.77 9.03 14.96
C GLN A 169 9.58 9.55 16.14
N MET A 170 9.50 10.87 16.40
CA MET A 170 10.12 11.50 17.57
C MET A 170 9.65 10.88 18.88
N ASN A 171 8.33 10.65 19.02
CA ASN A 171 7.76 10.04 20.22
C ASN A 171 8.22 8.60 20.47
N ILE A 172 8.69 7.90 19.44
CA ILE A 172 9.22 6.52 19.52
C ILE A 172 10.75 6.52 19.76
N GLY A 173 11.38 7.69 19.82
CA GLY A 173 12.83 7.85 20.05
C GLY A 173 13.66 7.89 18.76
N ASN A 174 13.01 7.96 17.59
CA ASN A 174 13.70 8.15 16.32
C ASN A 174 13.80 9.66 16.03
N ALA A 175 15.00 10.22 16.04
CA ALA A 175 15.21 11.59 15.59
C ALA A 175 15.00 11.65 14.06
N PRO A 176 14.23 12.60 13.53
CA PRO A 176 14.14 12.78 12.09
C PRO A 176 15.53 13.14 11.55
N GLU A 177 15.82 12.65 10.35
CA GLU A 177 17.01 13.06 9.61
C GLU A 177 16.90 14.57 9.33
N VAL A 178 17.76 15.36 9.96
CA VAL A 178 17.83 16.80 9.71
C VAL A 178 18.44 16.96 8.33
N TYR A 179 17.61 17.23 7.32
CA TYR A 179 18.10 17.66 6.01
C TYR A 179 18.94 18.92 6.19
N ARG A 180 20.27 18.76 6.13
CA ARG A 180 21.18 19.88 5.91
C ARG A 180 20.89 20.40 4.52
N GLU A 181 20.19 21.53 4.44
CA GLU A 181 20.12 22.28 3.19
C GLU A 181 21.55 22.46 2.66
N GLY A 182 21.84 21.87 1.49
CA GLY A 182 23.05 22.20 0.74
C GLY A 182 23.07 23.70 0.43
N PRO A 183 24.24 24.29 0.19
CA PRO A 183 24.39 25.74 0.07
C PRO A 183 23.38 26.30 -0.92
N ARG A 184 22.54 27.24 -0.45
CA ARG A 184 21.60 27.97 -1.29
C ARG A 184 22.38 28.59 -2.46
N PRO A 185 22.00 28.36 -3.72
CA PRO A 185 22.62 29.05 -4.84
C PRO A 185 22.41 30.56 -4.64
N GLN A 186 23.51 31.29 -4.49
CA GLN A 186 23.49 32.74 -4.44
C GLN A 186 23.01 33.22 -5.81
N ARG A 187 21.92 34.00 -5.82
CA ARG A 187 21.47 34.74 -7.00
C ARG A 187 22.24 36.03 -7.13
#